data_AF-A0A8H3I4N0-F1
#
_entry.id   AF-A0A8H3I4N0-F1
#
_cell.length_a   1.000
_cell.length_b   1.000
_cell.length_c   1.000
_cell.angle_alpha   90.00
_cell.angle_beta   90.00
_cell.angle_gamma   90.00
#
_symmetry.space_group_name_H-M   'P 1'
#
loop_
_entity.id
_entity.type
_entity.pdbx_description
1 polymer ?
#
loop_
_entity_poly.entity_id
_entity_poly.type
_entity_poly.pdbx_seq_one_letter_code
_entity_poly.pdbx_strand_id
1 'polypeptide(L)'
;MPPLSRMLMSSDVAVGQTVTSEKRAGVSHWMAATGIPHLLLAIFALLHGIIFSYGFWSSYSKGHLIFAGSTFVATLPMANAAALVLYFDLAVLIFPVCQTLTSILKRTPLSASIHHDTRFFFHKMVGWYLVFFAVVHTIGHWINFALLAAKNGEGFKGFLALNFGTIPGWSGYLMLITLGAIAVTSFGRFRLANFERFYYTHHLFIVFFVVSSVHGICCMVKEDNGPNHARRCSVRYGPIWQWLMYGGFGYLLLERIKKEVIGRYKTSISKVIRHPCNVVEIQARKENTRTKIGQYISLCCPEVSLWQHHRMLITSAPEEDFLSVHVYCTSDFTNSLAASIGCEFEPQEEITGVLMSKVIGIDQKAPILDVDPTIRRPLPAVFIDGPFGGAWEDIFEYEIAVLIGAGTGIMPFASILKSIWYRMNYPHQKTFLRKIYFFWYLTGKAQPQAASKQSAITELRTPTMFRRPNWDTVFESIRNLHASPEKVGVFFSGPPLMGHQLSVSCHNHSKDDFIFVWRKGNF
;
A
#
# COMPACT_ATOMS: atom_id res chain seq x y z
N MET A 1 -9.59 0.82 -40.58
CA MET A 1 -9.91 0.76 -39.13
C MET A 1 -10.34 -0.67 -38.78
N PRO A 2 -9.94 -1.22 -37.64
CA PRO A 2 -10.40 -2.54 -37.17
C PRO A 2 -11.94 -2.60 -37.08
N PRO A 3 -12.58 -3.76 -37.29
CA PRO A 3 -14.04 -3.88 -37.31
C PRO A 3 -14.71 -3.43 -36.01
N LEU A 4 -14.10 -3.69 -34.85
CA LEU A 4 -14.57 -3.19 -33.56
C LEU A 4 -14.48 -1.66 -33.46
N SER A 5 -13.38 -1.05 -33.90
CA SER A 5 -13.23 0.41 -33.91
C SER A 5 -14.23 1.06 -34.87
N ARG A 6 -14.50 0.43 -36.02
CA ARG A 6 -15.52 0.89 -36.96
C ARG A 6 -16.92 0.79 -36.35
N MET A 7 -17.23 -0.31 -35.66
CA MET A 7 -18.52 -0.54 -35.00
C MET A 7 -18.75 0.44 -33.83
N LEU A 8 -17.72 0.73 -33.02
CA LEU A 8 -17.77 1.73 -31.94
C LEU A 8 -17.87 3.18 -32.44
N MET A 9 -17.40 3.46 -33.67
CA MET A 9 -17.51 4.79 -34.29
C MET A 9 -18.76 4.95 -35.16
N SER A 10 -19.31 3.86 -35.72
CA SER A 10 -20.54 3.87 -36.54
C SER A 10 -21.80 3.73 -35.71
N SER A 11 -21.68 3.32 -34.44
CA SER A 11 -22.78 3.32 -33.49
C SER A 11 -22.99 4.73 -32.95
N ASP A 12 -23.71 5.56 -33.72
CA ASP A 12 -24.60 6.58 -33.17
C ASP A 12 -25.76 5.91 -32.41
N VAL A 13 -25.43 5.02 -31.47
CA VAL A 13 -26.39 4.25 -30.71
C VAL A 13 -26.87 5.11 -29.57
N ALA A 14 -28.07 5.64 -29.81
CA ALA A 14 -29.14 5.92 -28.86
C ALA A 14 -28.71 6.19 -27.42
N VAL A 15 -28.96 7.43 -27.00
CA VAL A 15 -29.10 7.84 -25.60
C VAL A 15 -30.20 6.99 -24.95
N GLY A 16 -29.83 5.83 -24.43
CA GLY A 16 -30.63 5.04 -23.49
C GLY A 16 -30.31 5.50 -22.08
N GLN A 17 -31.28 6.15 -21.44
CA GLN A 17 -31.21 6.63 -20.06
C GLN A 17 -30.76 5.52 -19.09
N THR A 18 -29.52 5.57 -18.60
CA THR A 18 -29.13 4.84 -17.39
C THR A 18 -29.47 5.70 -16.16
N VAL A 19 -30.76 5.90 -15.89
CA VAL A 19 -31.26 6.64 -14.71
C VAL A 19 -32.36 5.82 -14.04
N THR A 20 -32.09 4.59 -13.61
CA THR A 20 -33.06 3.83 -12.78
C THR A 20 -32.45 2.88 -11.74
N SER A 21 -31.14 2.96 -11.44
CA SER A 21 -30.50 2.05 -10.47
C SER A 21 -29.88 2.74 -9.23
N GLU A 22 -30.01 4.06 -9.05
CA GLU A 22 -29.27 4.75 -7.98
C GLU A 22 -29.72 4.38 -6.55
N LYS A 23 -30.99 3.99 -6.31
CA LYS A 23 -31.49 3.80 -4.94
C LYS A 23 -31.27 2.40 -4.35
N ARG A 24 -31.24 1.33 -5.15
CA ARG A 24 -30.87 -0.03 -4.69
C ARG A 24 -29.37 -0.32 -4.81
N ALA A 25 -28.65 0.45 -5.64
CA ALA A 25 -27.21 0.36 -5.74
C ALA A 25 -26.49 0.89 -4.50
N GLY A 26 -27.09 1.77 -3.67
CA GLY A 26 -26.37 2.42 -2.56
C GLY A 26 -25.63 1.46 -1.63
N VAL A 27 -26.29 0.41 -1.14
CA VAL A 27 -25.68 -0.54 -0.18
C VAL A 27 -24.74 -1.53 -0.87
N SER A 28 -25.11 -2.09 -2.03
CA SER A 28 -24.25 -3.03 -2.75
C SER A 28 -23.01 -2.33 -3.34
N HIS A 29 -23.16 -1.09 -3.80
CA HIS A 29 -22.08 -0.23 -4.27
C HIS A 29 -21.20 0.25 -3.11
N TRP A 30 -21.79 0.59 -1.96
CA TRP A 30 -21.03 0.88 -0.73
C TRP A 30 -20.27 -0.35 -0.22
N MET A 31 -20.88 -1.54 -0.27
CA MET A 31 -20.23 -2.81 0.09
C MET A 31 -19.07 -3.14 -0.85
N ALA A 32 -19.27 -2.96 -2.16
CA ALA A 32 -18.26 -3.18 -3.18
C ALA A 32 -17.10 -2.17 -3.13
N ALA A 33 -17.38 -0.90 -2.81
CA ALA A 33 -16.37 0.15 -2.75
C ALA A 33 -15.64 0.20 -1.41
N THR A 34 -16.35 0.00 -0.30
CA THR A 34 -15.87 0.30 1.06
C THR A 34 -16.31 -0.71 2.15
N GLY A 35 -17.10 -1.73 1.83
CA GLY A 35 -17.72 -2.60 2.83
C GLY A 35 -16.75 -3.39 3.69
N ILE A 36 -15.70 -3.97 3.09
CA ILE A 36 -14.73 -4.82 3.80
C ILE A 36 -14.02 -4.04 4.93
N PRO A 37 -13.44 -2.84 4.69
CA PRO A 37 -12.89 -1.98 5.74
C PRO A 37 -13.85 -1.71 6.92
N HIS A 38 -15.13 -1.43 6.64
CA HIS A 38 -16.11 -1.10 7.68
C HIS A 38 -16.59 -2.33 8.46
N LEU A 39 -16.72 -3.48 7.80
CA LEU A 39 -17.01 -4.74 8.47
C LEU A 39 -15.86 -5.13 9.42
N LEU A 40 -14.61 -4.97 8.97
CA LEU A 40 -13.44 -5.18 9.82
C LEU A 40 -13.44 -4.23 11.03
N LEU A 41 -13.81 -2.95 10.83
CA LEU A 41 -13.94 -1.99 11.92
C LEU A 41 -14.99 -2.43 12.95
N ALA A 42 -16.16 -2.90 12.50
CA ALA A 42 -17.24 -3.34 13.38
C ALA A 42 -16.85 -4.60 14.19
N ILE A 43 -16.25 -5.59 13.53
CA ILE A 43 -15.75 -6.81 14.19
C ILE A 43 -14.68 -6.45 15.22
N PHE A 44 -13.76 -5.57 14.86
CA PHE A 44 -12.68 -5.15 15.74
C PHE A 44 -13.22 -4.36 16.94
N ALA A 45 -14.14 -3.42 16.74
CA ALA A 45 -14.80 -2.67 17.82
C ALA A 45 -15.52 -3.61 18.81
N LEU A 46 -16.23 -4.61 18.30
CA LEU A 46 -16.91 -5.62 19.12
C LEU A 46 -15.90 -6.43 19.94
N LEU A 47 -14.79 -6.85 19.34
CA LEU A 47 -13.72 -7.56 20.02
C LEU A 47 -13.09 -6.71 21.15
N HIS A 48 -12.88 -5.41 20.93
CA HIS A 48 -12.37 -4.48 21.95
C HIS A 48 -13.35 -4.36 23.11
N GLY A 49 -14.64 -4.23 22.79
CA GLY A 49 -15.72 -4.19 23.79
C GLY A 49 -15.75 -5.46 24.65
N ILE A 50 -15.58 -6.64 24.06
CA ILE A 50 -15.52 -7.92 24.79
C ILE A 50 -14.28 -7.99 25.69
N ILE A 51 -13.09 -7.68 25.16
CA ILE A 51 -11.83 -7.75 25.92
C ILE A 51 -11.86 -6.76 27.09
N PHE A 52 -12.32 -5.54 26.85
CA PHE A 52 -12.47 -4.51 27.88
C PHE A 52 -13.46 -4.95 28.96
N SER A 53 -14.64 -5.43 28.57
CA SER A 53 -15.67 -5.88 29.52
C SER A 53 -15.19 -7.08 30.34
N TYR A 54 -14.49 -8.02 29.71
CA TYR A 54 -13.88 -9.16 30.40
C TYR A 54 -12.79 -8.72 31.38
N GLY A 55 -11.88 -7.83 30.97
CA GLY A 55 -10.82 -7.31 31.83
C GLY A 55 -11.37 -6.53 33.02
N PHE A 56 -12.42 -5.74 32.80
CA PHE A 56 -13.11 -4.98 33.84
C PHE A 56 -13.81 -5.94 34.82
N TRP A 57 -14.61 -6.88 34.32
CA TRP A 57 -15.34 -7.85 35.13
C TRP A 57 -14.41 -8.77 35.92
N SER A 58 -13.32 -9.24 35.31
CA SER A 58 -12.32 -10.07 35.99
C SER A 58 -11.63 -9.30 37.12
N SER A 59 -11.28 -8.03 36.88
CA SER A 59 -10.63 -7.19 37.89
C SER A 59 -11.60 -6.79 39.01
N TYR A 60 -12.87 -6.56 38.68
CA TYR A 60 -13.93 -6.22 39.64
C TYR A 60 -14.30 -7.41 40.52
N SER A 61 -14.53 -8.59 39.92
CA SER A 61 -14.96 -9.79 40.64
C SER A 61 -13.88 -10.38 41.56
N LYS A 62 -12.60 -10.18 41.25
CA LYS A 62 -11.49 -10.62 42.10
C LYS A 62 -11.35 -9.82 43.40
N GLY A 63 -11.91 -8.61 43.49
CA GLY A 63 -12.05 -7.81 44.72
C GLY A 63 -10.78 -7.44 45.51
N HIS A 64 -9.64 -8.06 45.25
CA HIS A 64 -8.41 -8.03 46.06
C HIS A 64 -7.21 -7.45 45.27
N LEU A 65 -7.45 -6.71 44.20
CA LEU A 65 -6.36 -6.05 43.47
C LEU A 65 -5.82 -4.90 44.31
N ILE A 66 -4.61 -5.09 44.83
CA ILE A 66 -3.91 -4.14 45.66
C ILE A 66 -3.05 -3.27 44.76
N PHE A 67 -3.43 -2.01 44.57
CA PHE A 67 -2.58 -0.98 43.98
C PHE A 67 -1.80 -0.31 45.11
N ALA A 68 -0.51 -0.62 45.25
CA ALA A 68 0.35 -0.03 46.28
C ALA A 68 -0.27 -0.03 47.70
N GLY A 69 -0.90 -1.13 48.12
CA GLY A 69 -1.51 -1.28 49.44
C GLY A 69 -2.98 -0.85 49.56
N SER A 70 -3.64 -0.44 48.47
CA SER A 70 -5.01 0.06 48.48
C SER A 70 -5.89 -0.55 47.38
N THR A 71 -7.13 -0.88 47.70
CA THR A 71 -8.16 -1.33 46.75
C THR A 71 -8.96 -0.13 46.26
N PHE A 72 -9.10 0.00 44.93
CA PHE A 72 -9.97 1.00 44.31
C PHE A 72 -11.02 0.29 43.46
N VAL A 73 -12.30 0.54 43.76
CA VAL A 73 -13.41 -0.30 43.29
C VAL A 73 -13.72 -0.14 41.79
N ALA A 74 -13.46 1.03 41.19
CA ALA A 74 -13.83 1.31 39.80
C ALA A 74 -12.65 1.68 38.88
N THR A 75 -11.72 2.49 39.37
CA THR A 75 -10.65 3.11 38.57
C THR A 75 -9.49 2.16 38.28
N LEU A 76 -9.20 1.22 39.19
CA LEU A 76 -8.18 0.19 39.00
C LEU A 76 -8.64 -0.90 38.01
N PRO A 77 -9.87 -1.45 38.10
CA PRO A 77 -10.43 -2.31 37.04
C PRO A 77 -10.44 -1.65 35.67
N MET A 78 -10.75 -0.36 35.59
CA MET A 78 -10.72 0.41 34.33
C MET A 78 -9.32 0.51 33.73
N ALA A 79 -8.30 0.85 34.54
CA ALA A 79 -6.92 0.93 34.08
C ALA A 79 -6.38 -0.44 33.61
N ASN A 80 -6.73 -1.52 34.32
CA ASN A 80 -6.35 -2.89 33.95
C ASN A 80 -7.07 -3.37 32.68
N ALA A 81 -8.36 -3.06 32.53
CA ALA A 81 -9.12 -3.37 31.32
C ALA A 81 -8.53 -2.67 30.10
N ALA A 82 -8.18 -1.38 30.23
CA ALA A 82 -7.51 -0.62 29.18
C ALA A 82 -6.12 -1.19 28.85
N ALA A 83 -5.34 -1.61 29.86
CA ALA A 83 -4.05 -2.26 29.64
C ALA A 83 -4.18 -3.58 28.86
N LEU A 84 -5.19 -4.40 29.17
CA LEU A 84 -5.45 -5.66 28.46
C LEU A 84 -5.75 -5.43 26.98
N VAL A 85 -6.54 -4.40 26.67
CA VAL A 85 -6.83 -4.00 25.28
C VAL A 85 -5.56 -3.48 24.60
N LEU A 86 -4.77 -2.65 25.27
CA LEU A 86 -3.49 -2.17 24.72
C LEU A 86 -2.52 -3.30 24.39
N TYR A 87 -2.46 -4.35 25.21
CA TYR A 87 -1.65 -5.54 24.89
C TYR A 87 -2.13 -6.23 23.62
N PHE A 88 -3.45 -6.33 23.41
CA PHE A 88 -4.03 -6.86 22.18
C PHE A 88 -3.81 -5.94 20.96
N ASP A 89 -3.79 -4.63 21.15
CA ASP A 89 -3.49 -3.70 20.05
C ASP A 89 -2.02 -3.78 19.64
N LEU A 90 -1.09 -3.74 20.62
CA LEU A 90 0.35 -3.89 20.38
C LEU A 90 0.69 -5.20 19.68
N ALA A 91 -0.04 -6.26 20.05
CA ALA A 91 0.04 -7.59 19.47
C ALA A 91 -0.24 -7.59 17.96
N VAL A 92 -1.32 -6.94 17.57
CA VAL A 92 -1.88 -7.02 16.23
C VAL A 92 -1.37 -5.89 15.32
N LEU A 93 -0.85 -4.79 15.89
CA LEU A 93 -0.38 -3.60 15.17
C LEU A 93 0.68 -3.89 14.10
N ILE A 94 1.58 -4.84 14.39
CA ILE A 94 2.75 -5.18 13.57
C ILE A 94 2.36 -6.10 12.39
N PHE A 95 1.42 -7.01 12.62
CA PHE A 95 1.01 -8.03 11.65
C PHE A 95 0.75 -7.53 10.21
N PRO A 96 0.08 -6.38 9.98
CA PRO A 96 -0.26 -5.90 8.63
C PRO A 96 0.96 -5.33 7.88
N VAL A 97 1.99 -4.94 8.63
CA VAL A 97 3.23 -4.36 8.10
C VAL A 97 4.21 -5.46 7.66
N CYS A 98 4.18 -6.62 8.32
CA CYS A 98 4.95 -7.81 7.93
C CYS A 98 4.54 -8.28 6.52
N GLN A 99 5.41 -8.09 5.54
CA GLN A 99 5.10 -8.40 4.15
C GLN A 99 5.19 -9.91 3.90
N THR A 100 6.08 -10.62 4.60
CA THR A 100 6.21 -12.07 4.47
C THR A 100 4.99 -12.79 5.03
N LEU A 101 4.54 -12.43 6.24
CA LEU A 101 3.28 -12.93 6.83
C LEU A 101 2.07 -12.62 5.96
N THR A 102 1.98 -11.38 5.46
CA THR A 102 0.95 -11.02 4.49
C THR A 102 1.02 -11.91 3.25
N SER A 103 2.22 -12.13 2.70
CA SER A 103 2.40 -12.90 1.47
C SER A 103 2.00 -14.37 1.66
N ILE A 104 2.23 -14.94 2.85
CA ILE A 104 1.78 -16.28 3.21
C ILE A 104 0.25 -16.29 3.33
N LEU A 105 -0.33 -15.30 4.00
CA LEU A 105 -1.77 -15.20 4.18
C LEU A 105 -2.52 -15.03 2.85
N LYS A 106 -1.89 -14.38 1.86
CA LYS A 106 -2.39 -14.30 0.47
C LYS A 106 -2.38 -15.63 -0.30
N ARG A 107 -1.73 -16.68 0.21
CA ARG A 107 -1.81 -18.04 -0.37
C ARG A 107 -3.01 -18.83 0.18
N THR A 108 -3.63 -18.35 1.25
CA THR A 108 -4.83 -18.95 1.84
C THR A 108 -6.09 -18.43 1.11
N PRO A 109 -7.26 -19.07 1.24
CA PRO A 109 -8.50 -18.58 0.63
C PRO A 109 -8.91 -17.17 1.08
N LEU A 110 -8.32 -16.63 2.15
CA LEU A 110 -8.50 -15.24 2.61
C LEU A 110 -7.84 -14.20 1.68
N SER A 111 -7.11 -14.64 0.66
CA SER A 111 -6.43 -13.79 -0.33
C SER A 111 -7.35 -12.75 -0.98
N ALA A 112 -8.60 -13.15 -1.27
CA ALA A 112 -9.58 -12.26 -1.90
C ALA A 112 -9.97 -11.05 -1.03
N SER A 113 -9.82 -11.13 0.30
CA SER A 113 -10.15 -10.04 1.21
C SER A 113 -8.95 -9.18 1.59
N ILE A 114 -7.74 -9.74 1.54
CA ILE A 114 -6.51 -9.10 2.03
C ILE A 114 -5.80 -8.36 0.88
N HIS A 115 -6.39 -7.24 0.48
CA HIS A 115 -5.77 -6.32 -0.47
C HIS A 115 -4.67 -5.49 0.20
N HIS A 116 -3.77 -4.93 -0.62
CA HIS A 116 -2.68 -4.07 -0.14
C HIS A 116 -3.20 -2.91 0.71
N ASP A 117 -4.26 -2.25 0.24
CA ASP A 117 -4.86 -1.08 0.88
C ASP A 117 -5.61 -1.44 2.17
N THR A 118 -6.23 -2.62 2.21
CA THR A 118 -6.93 -3.13 3.40
C THR A 118 -5.99 -3.33 4.58
N ARG A 119 -4.75 -3.76 4.33
CA ARG A 119 -3.77 -4.00 5.42
C ARG A 119 -3.30 -2.71 6.07
N PHE A 120 -2.99 -1.68 5.27
CA PHE A 120 -2.63 -0.37 5.81
C PHE A 120 -3.83 0.34 6.43
N PHE A 121 -5.04 0.11 5.91
CA PHE A 121 -6.26 0.56 6.57
C PHE A 121 -6.39 -0.04 7.97
N PHE A 122 -6.17 -1.35 8.10
CA PHE A 122 -6.20 -2.03 9.38
C PHE A 122 -5.10 -1.54 10.34
N HIS A 123 -3.85 -1.34 9.89
CA HIS A 123 -2.80 -0.71 10.73
C HIS A 123 -3.20 0.68 11.26
N LYS A 124 -3.78 1.53 10.41
CA LYS A 124 -4.28 2.85 10.83
C LYS A 124 -5.41 2.75 11.85
N MET A 125 -6.31 1.78 11.69
CA MET A 125 -7.40 1.52 12.62
C MET A 125 -6.87 1.14 14.00
N VAL A 126 -6.01 0.11 14.07
CA VAL A 126 -5.38 -0.33 15.33
C VAL A 126 -4.61 0.82 15.98
N GLY A 127 -3.91 1.64 15.20
CA GLY A 127 -3.21 2.82 15.70
C GLY A 127 -4.12 3.82 16.42
N TRP A 128 -5.33 4.08 15.91
CA TRP A 128 -6.29 4.98 16.57
C TRP A 128 -6.89 4.39 17.85
N TYR A 129 -7.18 3.07 17.87
CA TYR A 129 -7.61 2.39 19.09
C TYR A 129 -6.52 2.42 20.17
N LEU A 130 -5.26 2.20 19.77
CA LEU A 130 -4.12 2.26 20.67
C LEU A 130 -3.97 3.66 21.32
N VAL A 131 -4.15 4.74 20.55
CA VAL A 131 -4.16 6.12 21.11
C VAL A 131 -5.32 6.32 22.08
N PHE A 132 -6.53 5.88 21.72
CA PHE A 132 -7.71 6.01 22.57
C PHE A 132 -7.56 5.28 23.92
N PHE A 133 -7.19 3.99 23.90
CA PHE A 133 -7.03 3.21 25.12
C PHE A 133 -5.79 3.63 25.92
N ALA A 134 -4.75 4.19 25.29
CA ALA A 134 -3.61 4.77 26.01
C ALA A 134 -4.04 5.97 26.85
N VAL A 135 -4.91 6.84 26.33
CA VAL A 135 -5.48 7.97 27.09
C VAL A 135 -6.35 7.46 28.25
N VAL A 136 -7.24 6.48 28.00
CA VAL A 136 -8.08 5.88 29.05
C VAL A 136 -7.23 5.24 30.15
N HIS A 137 -6.18 4.50 29.78
CA HIS A 137 -5.25 3.88 30.72
C HIS A 137 -4.49 4.93 31.55
N THR A 138 -4.00 6.00 30.91
CA THR A 138 -3.28 7.10 31.58
C THR A 138 -4.18 7.82 32.57
N ILE A 139 -5.41 8.19 32.16
CA ILE A 139 -6.38 8.84 33.03
C ILE A 139 -6.75 7.94 34.22
N GLY A 140 -6.93 6.64 33.97
CA GLY A 140 -7.16 5.66 35.02
C GLY A 140 -6.04 5.66 36.07
N HIS A 141 -4.78 5.68 35.64
CA HIS A 141 -3.64 5.77 36.56
C HIS A 141 -3.51 7.12 37.25
N TRP A 142 -3.78 8.24 36.59
CA TRP A 142 -3.80 9.55 37.24
C TRP A 142 -4.81 9.62 38.38
N ILE A 143 -6.01 9.08 38.19
CA ILE A 143 -7.03 9.01 39.24
C ILE A 143 -6.55 8.07 40.36
N ASN A 144 -5.98 6.91 40.04
CA ASN A 144 -5.43 5.98 41.05
C ASN A 144 -4.30 6.62 41.88
N PHE A 145 -3.40 7.38 41.25
CA PHE A 145 -2.34 8.11 41.95
C PHE A 145 -2.90 9.23 42.83
N ALA A 146 -3.91 9.97 42.36
CA ALA A 146 -4.56 11.00 43.15
C ALA A 146 -5.27 10.43 44.39
N LEU A 147 -5.98 9.31 44.24
CA LEU A 147 -6.65 8.64 45.35
C LEU A 147 -5.66 8.03 46.35
N LEU A 148 -4.53 7.48 45.88
CA LEU A 148 -3.47 6.97 46.76
C LEU A 148 -2.79 8.09 47.54
N ALA A 149 -2.49 9.22 46.90
CA ALA A 149 -1.91 10.38 47.55
C ALA A 149 -2.86 11.00 48.59
N ALA A 150 -4.16 11.01 48.32
CA ALA A 150 -5.18 11.43 49.28
C ALA A 150 -5.25 10.49 50.49
N LYS A 151 -5.18 9.16 50.27
CA LYS A 151 -5.22 8.16 51.35
C LYS A 151 -3.98 8.22 52.25
N ASN A 152 -2.81 8.48 51.68
CA ASN A 152 -1.55 8.57 52.43
C ASN A 152 -1.35 9.95 53.11
N GLY A 153 -2.24 10.92 52.87
CA GLY A 153 -2.12 12.27 53.43
C GLY A 153 -1.00 13.12 52.81
N GLU A 154 -0.39 12.67 51.71
CA GLU A 154 0.77 13.33 51.08
C GLU A 154 0.38 14.41 50.05
N GLY A 155 -0.92 14.57 49.78
CA GLY A 155 -1.47 15.61 48.91
C GLY A 155 -0.81 15.66 47.52
N PHE A 156 -0.59 16.87 47.00
CA PHE A 156 0.02 17.07 45.67
C PHE A 156 1.48 16.57 45.58
N LYS A 157 2.22 16.56 46.70
CA LYS A 157 3.61 16.06 46.73
C LYS A 157 3.65 14.54 46.52
N GLY A 158 2.74 13.80 47.15
CA GLY A 158 2.58 12.36 46.92
C GLY A 158 2.18 12.04 45.48
N PHE A 159 1.30 12.85 44.88
CA PHE A 159 0.92 12.69 43.47
C PHE A 159 2.12 12.84 42.51
N LEU A 160 2.94 13.88 42.70
CA LEU A 160 4.14 14.09 41.89
C LEU A 160 5.21 13.00 42.12
N ALA A 161 5.41 12.61 43.37
CA ALA A 161 6.36 11.55 43.73
C ALA A 161 5.98 10.20 43.09
N LEU A 162 4.69 9.87 43.03
CA LEU A 162 4.22 8.66 42.37
C LEU A 162 4.37 8.73 40.85
N ASN A 163 4.11 9.89 40.24
CA ASN A 163 4.19 10.07 38.79
C ASN A 163 5.62 10.09 38.24
N PHE A 164 6.58 10.69 38.96
CA PHE A 164 7.95 10.83 38.47
C PHE A 164 8.96 9.93 39.19
N GLY A 165 8.67 9.52 40.43
CA GLY A 165 9.56 8.67 41.23
C GLY A 165 9.38 7.18 40.99
N THR A 166 8.25 6.75 40.39
CA THR A 166 8.04 5.33 40.07
C THR A 166 8.38 5.04 38.60
N ILE A 167 8.94 3.85 38.36
CA ILE A 167 9.29 3.40 36.99
C ILE A 167 8.06 3.41 36.06
N PRO A 168 6.88 2.90 36.43
CA PRO A 168 5.69 2.98 35.59
C PRO A 168 5.25 4.43 35.28
N GLY A 169 5.44 5.35 36.22
CA GLY A 169 5.07 6.76 36.04
C GLY A 169 5.87 7.44 34.92
N TRP A 170 7.19 7.58 35.06
CA TRP A 170 8.01 8.28 34.06
C TRP A 170 8.09 7.52 32.72
N SER A 171 8.11 6.19 32.75
CA SER A 171 8.09 5.38 31.51
C SER A 171 6.77 5.55 30.75
N GLY A 172 5.64 5.69 31.46
CA GLY A 172 4.34 6.01 30.87
C GLY A 172 4.33 7.38 30.17
N TYR A 173 4.94 8.41 30.76
CA TYR A 173 5.08 9.72 30.10
C TYR A 173 5.95 9.64 28.84
N LEU A 174 7.08 8.92 28.90
CA LEU A 174 7.94 8.73 27.74
C LEU A 174 7.20 8.00 26.60
N MET A 175 6.40 6.98 26.93
CA MET A 175 5.52 6.31 25.97
C MET A 175 4.44 7.23 25.40
N LEU A 176 3.82 8.07 26.23
CA LEU A 176 2.76 8.98 25.77
C LEU A 176 3.30 10.06 24.84
N ILE A 177 4.48 10.63 25.14
CA ILE A 177 5.14 11.63 24.30
C ILE A 177 5.52 11.04 22.95
N THR A 178 6.15 9.86 22.96
CA THR A 178 6.56 9.16 21.73
C THR A 178 5.35 8.76 20.88
N LEU A 179 4.31 8.19 21.49
CA LEU A 179 3.06 7.85 20.81
C LEU A 179 2.36 9.10 20.25
N GLY A 180 2.32 10.20 21.01
CA GLY A 180 1.75 11.47 20.57
C GLY A 180 2.47 12.04 19.34
N ALA A 181 3.81 12.03 19.34
CA ALA A 181 4.61 12.48 18.19
C ALA A 181 4.34 11.63 16.93
N ILE A 182 4.23 10.31 17.08
CA ILE A 182 3.87 9.39 16.01
C ILE A 182 2.45 9.69 15.49
N ALA A 183 1.47 9.87 16.39
CA ALA A 183 0.08 10.09 16.01
C ALA A 183 -0.12 11.43 15.27
N VAL A 184 0.47 12.53 15.76
CA VAL A 184 0.37 13.85 15.15
C VAL A 184 0.91 13.85 13.73
N THR A 185 2.10 13.28 13.53
CA THR A 185 2.74 13.22 12.21
C THR A 185 2.07 12.24 11.24
N SER A 186 1.29 11.28 11.76
CA SER A 186 0.55 10.29 10.96
C SER A 186 -0.78 10.79 10.40
N PHE A 187 -1.28 11.95 10.86
CA PHE A 187 -2.48 12.56 10.28
C PHE A 187 -2.28 12.89 8.79
N GLY A 188 -3.33 12.67 8.00
CA GLY A 188 -3.28 12.82 6.53
C GLY A 188 -2.77 14.19 6.07
N ARG A 189 -3.14 15.27 6.77
CA ARG A 189 -2.69 16.64 6.42
C ARG A 189 -1.19 16.81 6.57
N PHE A 190 -0.60 16.37 7.69
CA PHE A 190 0.84 16.52 7.95
C PHE A 190 1.67 15.55 7.12
N ARG A 191 1.21 14.31 6.95
CA ARG A 191 1.88 13.29 6.14
C ARG A 191 1.96 13.66 4.66
N LEU A 192 0.92 14.28 4.11
CA LEU A 192 0.89 14.73 2.71
C LEU A 192 1.74 15.99 2.51
N ALA A 193 1.89 16.83 3.54
CA ALA A 193 2.71 18.04 3.45
C ALA A 193 4.21 17.74 3.48
N ASN A 194 4.65 16.79 4.30
CA ASN A 194 6.06 16.38 4.38
C ASN A 194 6.16 14.89 4.73
N PHE A 195 6.39 14.05 3.72
CA PHE A 195 6.46 12.61 3.94
C PHE A 195 7.69 12.19 4.76
N GLU A 196 8.81 12.90 4.60
CA GLU A 196 10.06 12.59 5.32
C GLU A 196 9.91 12.75 6.83
N ARG A 197 9.25 13.83 7.27
CA ARG A 197 8.99 14.07 8.70
C ARG A 197 8.20 12.91 9.28
N PHE A 198 7.12 12.50 8.59
CA PHE A 198 6.34 11.32 8.97
C PHE A 198 7.22 10.07 9.03
N TYR A 199 8.07 9.83 8.04
CA TYR A 199 8.93 8.65 8.03
C TYR A 199 9.83 8.60 9.27
N TYR A 200 10.57 9.66 9.57
CA TYR A 200 11.51 9.67 10.70
C TYR A 200 10.81 9.63 12.07
N THR A 201 9.72 10.38 12.26
CA THR A 201 8.98 10.34 13.53
C THR A 201 8.27 9.01 13.74
N HIS A 202 7.82 8.34 12.67
CA HIS A 202 7.19 7.04 12.81
C HIS A 202 8.18 5.99 13.34
N HIS A 203 9.48 6.05 13.00
CA HIS A 203 10.52 5.14 13.53
C HIS A 203 10.74 5.22 15.04
N LEU A 204 10.21 6.26 15.72
CA LEU A 204 10.12 6.31 17.18
C LEU A 204 9.30 5.13 17.76
N PHE A 205 8.59 4.36 16.93
CA PHE A 205 7.97 3.10 17.33
C PHE A 205 8.96 2.18 18.04
N ILE A 206 10.25 2.18 17.66
CA ILE A 206 11.29 1.35 18.30
C ILE A 206 11.43 1.72 19.78
N VAL A 207 11.55 3.01 20.07
CA VAL A 207 11.65 3.53 21.44
C VAL A 207 10.37 3.19 22.20
N PHE A 208 9.20 3.42 21.59
CA PHE A 208 7.91 3.12 22.19
C PHE A 208 7.78 1.63 22.58
N PHE A 209 8.15 0.69 21.69
CA PHE A 209 8.09 -0.74 22.01
C PHE A 209 9.08 -1.14 23.12
N VAL A 210 10.32 -0.64 23.09
CA VAL A 210 11.32 -0.94 24.13
C VAL A 210 10.86 -0.45 25.50
N VAL A 211 10.36 0.78 25.58
CA VAL A 211 9.86 1.35 26.84
C VAL A 211 8.59 0.61 27.29
N SER A 212 7.70 0.23 26.36
CA SER A 212 6.51 -0.58 26.66
C SER A 212 6.87 -1.95 27.26
N SER A 213 7.95 -2.58 26.81
CA SER A 213 8.43 -3.86 27.38
C SER A 213 8.86 -3.70 28.84
N VAL A 214 9.49 -2.58 29.19
CA VAL A 214 10.04 -2.32 30.53
C VAL A 214 8.98 -1.75 31.48
N HIS A 215 7.99 -1.02 30.96
CA HIS A 215 6.92 -0.39 31.73
C HIS A 215 6.16 -1.38 32.65
N GLY A 216 5.91 -2.60 32.17
CA GLY A 216 5.20 -3.64 32.91
C GLY A 216 6.05 -4.44 33.92
N ILE A 217 7.38 -4.27 33.93
CA ILE A 217 8.30 -5.11 34.73
C ILE A 217 8.13 -4.87 36.24
N CYS A 218 7.82 -3.64 36.64
CA CYS A 218 7.79 -3.26 38.06
C CYS A 218 6.55 -3.71 38.84
N CYS A 219 5.61 -4.43 38.21
CA CYS A 219 4.49 -5.12 38.88
C CYS A 219 3.80 -4.27 39.98
N MET A 220 3.40 -3.03 39.64
CA MET A 220 2.80 -2.07 40.57
C MET A 220 1.39 -2.48 41.04
N VAL A 221 0.70 -3.32 40.25
CA VAL A 221 -0.59 -3.95 40.59
C VAL A 221 -0.31 -5.38 41.04
N LYS A 222 -0.71 -5.74 42.28
CA LYS A 222 -0.41 -7.04 42.90
C LYS A 222 -1.69 -7.83 43.24
N GLU A 223 -1.67 -9.14 42.96
CA GLU A 223 -2.60 -10.14 43.55
C GLU A 223 -1.86 -10.87 44.70
N ASP A 224 -2.34 -10.72 45.93
CA ASP A 224 -2.00 -11.39 47.21
C ASP A 224 -0.55 -11.82 47.58
N ASN A 225 -0.27 -11.68 48.89
CA ASN A 225 1.01 -11.92 49.58
C ASN A 225 1.31 -13.41 49.85
N GLY A 226 1.29 -14.28 48.83
CA GLY A 226 1.70 -15.68 49.00
C GLY A 226 3.24 -15.88 49.00
N PRO A 227 3.79 -16.95 49.61
CA PRO A 227 5.26 -17.17 49.76
C PRO A 227 6.04 -17.36 48.44
N ASN A 228 5.36 -17.42 47.29
CA ASN A 228 5.95 -17.52 45.95
C ASN A 228 5.76 -16.23 45.09
N HIS A 229 5.48 -15.10 45.74
CA HIS A 229 5.07 -13.82 45.13
C HIS A 229 6.08 -13.22 44.12
N ALA A 230 7.39 -13.26 44.42
CA ALA A 230 8.42 -12.71 43.54
C ALA A 230 8.57 -13.48 42.22
N ARG A 231 8.41 -14.81 42.22
CA ARG A 231 8.45 -15.65 41.00
C ARG A 231 7.17 -15.56 40.17
N ARG A 232 6.02 -15.31 40.81
CA ARG A 232 4.69 -15.35 40.15
C ARG A 232 4.38 -14.06 39.38
N CYS A 233 4.96 -12.93 39.80
CA CYS A 233 4.86 -11.63 39.12
C CYS A 233 5.55 -11.61 37.74
N SER A 234 6.64 -12.36 37.55
CA SER A 234 7.35 -12.44 36.25
C SER A 234 6.66 -13.38 35.23
N VAL A 235 5.83 -14.32 35.67
CA VAL A 235 5.43 -15.48 34.84
C VAL A 235 3.93 -15.50 34.50
N ARG A 236 3.04 -14.91 35.32
CA ARG A 236 1.57 -15.02 35.10
C ARG A 236 0.92 -13.82 34.40
N TYR A 237 1.46 -12.61 34.57
CA TYR A 237 1.06 -11.41 33.80
C TYR A 237 1.98 -11.10 32.62
N GLY A 238 3.09 -11.85 32.50
CA GLY A 238 4.08 -11.70 31.46
C GLY A 238 4.09 -12.64 30.24
N PRO A 239 3.16 -13.59 29.99
CA PRO A 239 3.39 -14.53 28.89
C PRO A 239 3.23 -13.88 27.51
N ILE A 240 2.23 -13.01 27.28
CA ILE A 240 1.94 -12.56 25.92
C ILE A 240 2.99 -11.59 25.37
N TRP A 241 3.51 -10.65 26.17
CA TRP A 241 4.57 -9.76 25.69
C TRP A 241 5.87 -10.54 25.41
N GLN A 242 6.15 -11.62 26.15
CA GLN A 242 7.29 -12.49 25.86
C GLN A 242 7.08 -13.24 24.53
N TRP A 243 5.98 -13.99 24.38
CA TRP A 243 5.78 -14.81 23.17
C TRP A 243 5.53 -13.97 21.91
N LEU A 244 4.96 -12.77 22.06
CA LEU A 244 4.56 -11.93 20.93
C LEU A 244 5.56 -10.84 20.58
N MET A 245 6.34 -10.31 21.55
CA MET A 245 7.50 -9.49 21.20
C MET A 245 8.64 -10.39 20.72
N TYR A 246 9.00 -11.49 21.38
CA TYR A 246 10.05 -12.37 20.84
C TYR A 246 9.63 -13.01 19.51
N GLY A 247 8.35 -13.38 19.33
CA GLY A 247 7.83 -13.92 18.08
C GLY A 247 7.64 -12.86 16.99
N GLY A 248 6.90 -11.79 17.27
CA GLY A 248 6.53 -10.75 16.29
C GLY A 248 7.64 -9.74 16.02
N PHE A 249 8.32 -9.23 17.05
CA PHE A 249 9.48 -8.35 16.90
C PHE A 249 10.71 -9.13 16.42
N GLY A 250 10.93 -10.36 16.90
CA GLY A 250 11.99 -11.23 16.38
C GLY A 250 11.79 -11.57 14.90
N TYR A 251 10.58 -11.97 14.50
CA TYR A 251 10.26 -12.22 13.09
C TYR A 251 10.37 -10.96 12.23
N LEU A 252 9.91 -9.81 12.73
CA LEU A 252 10.10 -8.52 12.05
C LEU A 252 11.57 -8.16 11.90
N LEU A 253 12.37 -8.33 12.95
CA LEU A 253 13.79 -8.02 12.94
C LEU A 253 14.48 -8.90 11.90
N LEU A 254 14.14 -10.20 11.85
CA LEU A 254 14.63 -11.11 10.82
C LEU A 254 14.16 -10.74 9.42
N GLU A 255 12.89 -10.35 9.23
CA GLU A 255 12.37 -9.86 7.94
C GLU A 255 13.07 -8.56 7.53
N ARG A 256 13.32 -7.65 8.48
CA ARG A 256 13.99 -6.37 8.24
C ARG A 256 15.47 -6.55 7.94
N ILE A 257 16.17 -7.41 8.68
CA ILE A 257 17.57 -7.77 8.42
C ILE A 257 17.66 -8.45 7.05
N LYS A 258 16.77 -9.39 6.74
CA LYS A 258 16.74 -10.03 5.42
C LYS A 258 16.55 -9.01 4.31
N LYS A 259 15.64 -8.05 4.48
CA LYS A 259 15.43 -6.95 3.52
C LYS A 259 16.61 -6.00 3.43
N GLU A 260 17.28 -5.71 4.53
CA GLU A 260 18.45 -4.83 4.53
C GLU A 260 19.65 -5.51 3.83
N VAL A 261 19.79 -6.82 3.99
CA VAL A 261 20.84 -7.61 3.33
C VAL A 261 20.54 -7.80 1.84
N ILE A 262 19.30 -8.14 1.47
CA ILE A 262 18.88 -8.36 0.08
C ILE A 262 18.70 -7.03 -0.66
N GLY A 263 18.20 -5.99 0.01
CA GLY A 263 17.91 -4.69 -0.60
C GLY A 263 19.13 -3.80 -0.85
N ARG A 264 20.35 -4.30 -0.64
CA ARG A 264 21.61 -3.58 -0.88
C ARG A 264 22.36 -4.07 -2.13
N TYR A 265 21.72 -4.87 -3.00
CA TYR A 265 22.31 -5.18 -4.30
C TYR A 265 22.45 -3.90 -5.12
N LYS A 266 23.71 -3.50 -5.33
CA LYS A 266 24.08 -2.33 -6.12
C LYS A 266 23.89 -2.66 -7.59
N THR A 267 23.06 -1.87 -8.26
CA THR A 267 22.85 -1.94 -9.71
C THR A 267 23.23 -0.62 -10.34
N SER A 268 23.87 -0.70 -11.51
CA SER A 268 24.26 0.46 -12.30
C SER A 268 23.12 0.91 -13.20
N ILE A 269 22.86 2.21 -13.24
CA ILE A 269 21.96 2.82 -14.22
C ILE A 269 22.69 2.83 -15.56
N SER A 270 22.08 2.25 -16.59
CA SER A 270 22.63 2.23 -17.95
C SER A 270 22.21 3.46 -18.75
N LYS A 271 20.94 3.87 -18.64
CA LYS A 271 20.37 4.95 -19.43
C LYS A 271 19.22 5.62 -18.70
N VAL A 272 19.09 6.92 -18.91
CA VAL A 272 17.99 7.71 -18.37
C VAL A 272 17.35 8.52 -19.48
N ILE A 273 16.03 8.44 -19.57
CA ILE A 273 15.23 9.13 -20.57
C ILE A 273 14.23 10.01 -19.85
N ARG A 274 14.22 11.30 -20.18
CA ARG A 274 13.20 12.24 -19.72
C ARG A 274 12.03 12.21 -20.70
N HIS A 275 10.84 11.94 -20.19
CA HIS A 275 9.59 12.04 -20.92
C HIS A 275 8.87 13.36 -20.58
N PRO A 276 8.00 13.85 -21.46
CA PRO A 276 7.10 14.95 -21.12
C PRO A 276 6.17 14.56 -19.94
N CYS A 277 5.55 15.57 -19.31
CA CYS A 277 4.65 15.40 -18.15
C CYS A 277 5.34 14.94 -16.84
N ASN A 278 6.58 15.38 -16.60
CA ASN A 278 7.34 15.07 -15.38
C ASN A 278 7.52 13.57 -15.11
N VAL A 279 7.87 12.82 -16.17
CA VAL A 279 8.16 11.38 -16.09
C VAL A 279 9.61 11.11 -16.47
N VAL A 280 10.27 10.26 -15.70
CA VAL A 280 11.63 9.77 -15.98
C VAL A 280 11.58 8.26 -16.17
N GLU A 281 12.14 7.77 -17.28
CA GLU A 281 12.46 6.36 -17.47
C GLU A 281 13.89 6.10 -17.03
N ILE A 282 14.05 5.23 -16.04
CA ILE A 282 15.35 4.77 -15.54
C ILE A 282 15.56 3.36 -16.06
N GLN A 283 16.62 3.15 -16.84
CA GLN A 283 17.07 1.84 -17.28
C GLN A 283 18.27 1.41 -16.45
N ALA A 284 18.14 0.28 -15.75
CA ALA A 284 19.18 -0.33 -14.95
C ALA A 284 19.64 -1.65 -15.57
N ARG A 285 20.88 -2.03 -15.32
CA ARG A 285 21.42 -3.32 -15.75
C ARG A 285 20.74 -4.46 -14.99
N LYS A 286 20.30 -5.48 -15.73
CA LYS A 286 19.69 -6.69 -15.15
C LYS A 286 20.79 -7.64 -14.69
N GLU A 287 21.22 -7.49 -13.44
CA GLU A 287 22.21 -8.37 -12.82
C GLU A 287 21.50 -9.46 -12.00
N ASN A 288 21.69 -10.74 -12.37
CA ASN A 288 21.24 -11.93 -11.63
C ASN A 288 19.74 -12.01 -11.26
N THR A 289 18.87 -11.22 -11.89
CA THR A 289 17.44 -11.15 -11.59
C THR A 289 16.59 -11.63 -12.76
N ARG A 290 15.71 -12.59 -12.51
CA ARG A 290 14.71 -13.06 -13.48
C ARG A 290 13.38 -12.36 -13.21
N THR A 291 12.99 -11.46 -14.09
CA THR A 291 11.74 -10.72 -14.00
C THR A 291 10.63 -11.43 -14.78
N LYS A 292 9.41 -11.27 -14.31
CA LYS A 292 8.18 -11.68 -14.99
C LYS A 292 7.30 -10.46 -15.25
N ILE A 293 6.35 -10.64 -16.17
CA ILE A 293 5.46 -9.58 -16.60
C ILE A 293 4.57 -9.10 -15.45
N GLY A 294 4.44 -7.77 -15.30
CA GLY A 294 3.60 -7.15 -14.28
C GLY A 294 4.20 -7.19 -12.87
N GLN A 295 5.46 -7.60 -12.70
CA GLN A 295 6.11 -7.50 -11.40
C GLN A 295 6.56 -6.06 -11.12
N TYR A 296 6.72 -5.74 -9.84
CA TYR A 296 7.29 -4.49 -9.38
C TYR A 296 8.59 -4.75 -8.64
N ILE A 297 9.44 -3.72 -8.58
CA ILE A 297 10.67 -3.70 -7.79
C ILE A 297 10.57 -2.62 -6.72
N SER A 298 11.42 -2.71 -5.70
CA SER A 298 11.66 -1.61 -4.78
C SER A 298 12.98 -0.95 -5.13
N LEU A 299 12.94 0.34 -5.44
CA LEU A 299 14.10 1.15 -5.81
C LEU A 299 14.48 2.07 -4.64
N CYS A 300 15.77 2.10 -4.32
CA CYS A 300 16.38 3.00 -3.35
C CYS A 300 17.59 3.69 -4.00
N CYS A 301 17.70 5.00 -3.80
CA CYS A 301 18.82 5.79 -4.30
C CYS A 301 19.63 6.31 -3.11
N PRO A 302 20.82 5.75 -2.83
CA PRO A 302 21.61 6.09 -1.64
C PRO A 302 22.08 7.55 -1.61
N GLU A 303 22.17 8.24 -2.75
CA GLU A 303 22.48 9.67 -2.81
C GLU A 303 21.35 10.56 -2.26
N VAL A 304 20.09 10.11 -2.40
CA VAL A 304 18.93 10.83 -1.86
C VAL A 304 18.64 10.36 -0.44
N SER A 305 18.53 9.04 -0.25
CA SER A 305 18.28 8.46 1.06
C SER A 305 18.70 6.99 1.10
N LEU A 306 19.44 6.62 2.13
CA LEU A 306 19.86 5.22 2.36
C LEU A 306 18.71 4.30 2.78
N TRP A 307 17.61 4.86 3.30
CA TRP A 307 16.57 4.09 4.00
C TRP A 307 15.22 4.08 3.28
N GLN A 308 15.01 5.01 2.34
CA GLN A 308 13.76 5.14 1.60
C GLN A 308 13.73 4.19 0.40
N HIS A 309 12.88 3.18 0.50
CA HIS A 309 12.65 2.20 -0.56
C HIS A 309 11.27 2.43 -1.16
N HIS A 310 11.21 2.77 -2.44
CA HIS A 310 9.98 3.08 -3.15
C HIS A 310 9.65 1.97 -4.15
N ARG A 311 8.41 1.49 -4.11
CA ARG A 311 7.94 0.48 -5.05
C ARG A 311 7.62 1.12 -6.39
N MET A 312 8.16 0.52 -7.44
CA MET A 312 7.98 0.96 -8.81
C MET A 312 7.72 -0.23 -9.70
N LEU A 313 6.81 -0.07 -10.66
CA LEU A 313 6.44 -1.14 -11.56
C LEU A 313 7.48 -1.31 -12.66
N ILE A 314 7.76 -2.55 -13.03
CA ILE A 314 8.64 -2.87 -14.15
C ILE A 314 7.87 -2.63 -15.45
N THR A 315 8.40 -1.73 -16.28
CA THR A 315 7.85 -1.42 -17.61
C THR A 315 8.57 -2.13 -18.74
N SER A 316 9.77 -2.66 -18.49
CA SER A 316 10.49 -3.49 -19.45
C SER A 316 9.87 -4.88 -19.58
N ALA A 317 10.07 -5.51 -20.73
CA ALA A 317 9.70 -6.90 -20.93
C ALA A 317 10.73 -7.84 -20.28
N PRO A 318 10.34 -9.04 -19.80
CA PRO A 318 11.29 -10.04 -19.33
C PRO A 318 12.36 -10.42 -20.35
N GLU A 319 12.02 -10.32 -21.64
CA GLU A 319 12.88 -10.62 -22.78
C GLU A 319 13.94 -9.52 -23.05
N GLU A 320 13.81 -8.32 -22.48
CA GLU A 320 14.82 -7.25 -22.58
C GLU A 320 15.99 -7.49 -21.61
N ASP A 321 17.21 -7.13 -22.03
CA ASP A 321 18.45 -7.28 -21.25
C ASP A 321 18.62 -6.22 -20.14
N PHE A 322 17.73 -5.23 -20.11
CA PHE A 322 17.71 -4.16 -19.13
C PHE A 322 16.39 -4.13 -18.35
N LEU A 323 16.46 -3.56 -17.15
CA LEU A 323 15.30 -3.31 -16.31
C LEU A 323 14.90 -1.85 -16.47
N SER A 324 13.70 -1.57 -16.99
CA SER A 324 13.20 -0.19 -17.09
C SER A 324 12.03 0.08 -16.16
N VAL A 325 12.05 1.28 -15.58
CA VAL A 325 11.03 1.78 -14.66
C VAL A 325 10.67 3.21 -15.06
N HIS A 326 9.37 3.48 -15.19
CA HIS A 326 8.85 4.83 -15.40
C HIS A 326 8.42 5.42 -14.05
N VAL A 327 9.02 6.54 -13.67
CA VAL A 327 8.80 7.23 -12.40
C VAL A 327 8.12 8.58 -12.66
N TYR A 328 6.96 8.80 -12.05
CA TYR A 328 6.32 10.13 -12.02
C TYR A 328 6.94 10.99 -10.91
N CYS A 329 7.49 12.13 -11.27
CA CYS A 329 8.08 13.10 -10.35
C CYS A 329 6.98 13.92 -9.67
N THR A 330 6.46 13.37 -8.56
CA THR A 330 5.29 13.89 -7.82
C THR A 330 5.55 14.08 -6.33
N SER A 331 6.65 13.53 -5.82
CA SER A 331 7.02 13.53 -4.40
C SER A 331 8.43 14.07 -4.20
N ASP A 332 8.75 14.51 -2.99
CA ASP A 332 10.07 15.05 -2.65
C ASP A 332 11.21 14.08 -3.00
N PHE A 333 11.02 12.78 -2.72
CA PHE A 333 11.97 11.74 -3.10
C PHE A 333 12.11 11.61 -4.63
N THR A 334 11.00 11.57 -5.37
CA THR A 334 11.05 11.38 -6.84
C THR A 334 11.59 12.61 -7.57
N ASN A 335 11.37 13.81 -7.01
CA ASN A 335 11.96 15.06 -7.50
C ASN A 335 13.46 15.10 -7.19
N SER A 336 13.86 14.71 -5.98
CA SER A 336 15.28 14.63 -5.59
C SER A 336 16.04 13.56 -6.38
N LEU A 337 15.39 12.43 -6.67
CA LEU A 337 15.91 11.38 -7.55
C LEU A 337 16.09 11.88 -8.98
N ALA A 338 15.11 12.63 -9.50
CA ALA A 338 15.24 13.26 -10.81
C ALA A 338 16.43 14.23 -10.83
N ALA A 339 16.56 15.08 -9.81
CA ALA A 339 17.69 16.02 -9.71
C ALA A 339 19.05 15.32 -9.57
N SER A 340 19.16 14.22 -8.82
CA SER A 340 20.44 13.48 -8.67
C SER A 340 20.88 12.82 -9.97
N ILE A 341 19.91 12.38 -10.78
CA ILE A 341 20.13 11.79 -12.10
C ILE A 341 20.40 12.85 -13.19
N GLY A 342 20.20 14.14 -12.88
CA GLY A 342 20.38 15.25 -13.83
C GLY A 342 19.13 15.58 -14.66
N CYS A 343 17.96 15.08 -14.26
CA CYS A 343 16.66 15.48 -14.78
C CYS A 343 16.16 16.72 -14.02
N GLU A 344 16.52 17.93 -14.46
CA GLU A 344 15.86 19.15 -13.97
C GLU A 344 14.65 19.46 -14.87
N PHE A 345 13.49 19.63 -14.25
CA PHE A 345 12.26 20.04 -14.94
C PHE A 345 12.15 21.55 -14.87
N GLU A 346 12.67 22.26 -15.87
CA GLU A 346 12.45 23.70 -15.97
C GLU A 346 10.98 23.99 -16.33
N PRO A 347 10.32 24.97 -15.68
CA PRO A 347 8.93 25.33 -15.97
C PRO A 347 8.71 25.97 -17.36
N GLN A 348 9.75 26.20 -18.16
CA GLN A 348 9.69 26.94 -19.43
C GLN A 348 9.62 26.09 -20.71
N GLU A 349 9.89 24.78 -20.66
CA GLU A 349 9.88 23.92 -21.87
C GLU A 349 8.48 23.48 -22.34
N GLU A 350 7.42 23.73 -21.56
CA GLU A 350 6.03 23.44 -21.97
C GLU A 350 5.53 24.33 -23.13
N ILE A 351 6.22 25.43 -23.44
CA ILE A 351 5.76 26.45 -24.40
C ILE A 351 6.18 26.13 -25.85
N THR A 352 7.25 25.35 -26.06
CA THR A 352 7.83 25.15 -27.41
C THR A 352 7.17 24.08 -28.28
N GLY A 353 6.05 23.48 -27.84
CA GLY A 353 5.15 22.69 -28.71
C GLY A 353 5.68 21.35 -29.24
N VAL A 354 6.90 20.93 -28.88
CA VAL A 354 7.47 19.63 -29.30
C VAL A 354 7.71 18.77 -28.06
N LEU A 355 6.69 17.98 -27.67
CA LEU A 355 6.79 16.98 -26.60
C LEU A 355 7.60 15.77 -27.09
N MET A 356 8.94 15.87 -27.11
CA MET A 356 9.81 14.74 -27.42
C MET A 356 10.52 14.22 -26.17
N SER A 357 10.73 12.90 -26.13
CA SER A 357 11.49 12.28 -25.05
C SER A 357 12.99 12.51 -25.29
N LYS A 358 13.69 13.07 -24.30
CA LYS A 358 15.12 13.42 -24.40
C LYS A 358 15.95 12.41 -23.62
N VAL A 359 16.92 11.77 -24.28
CA VAL A 359 17.94 10.96 -23.60
C VAL A 359 18.94 11.91 -22.95
N ILE A 360 19.24 11.69 -21.68
CA ILE A 360 20.17 12.55 -20.94
C ILE A 360 21.60 12.20 -21.32
N GLY A 361 22.43 13.22 -21.58
CA GLY A 361 23.84 13.08 -21.95
C GLY A 361 24.14 13.03 -23.45
N ILE A 362 23.15 13.13 -24.34
CA ILE A 362 23.40 13.21 -25.79
C ILE A 362 22.82 14.53 -26.31
N ASP A 363 23.68 15.47 -26.73
CA ASP A 363 23.23 16.65 -27.48
C ASP A 363 22.94 16.25 -28.93
N GLN A 364 21.71 16.48 -29.38
CA GLN A 364 21.28 16.20 -30.75
C GLN A 364 21.59 17.36 -31.73
N LYS A 365 22.06 18.51 -31.22
CA LYS A 365 22.27 19.73 -32.04
C LYS A 365 23.73 19.96 -32.47
N ALA A 366 24.70 19.18 -31.99
CA ALA A 366 26.09 19.32 -32.38
C ALA A 366 26.38 18.58 -33.72
N PRO A 367 27.11 19.21 -34.67
CA PRO A 367 27.46 18.60 -35.97
C PRO A 367 28.50 17.49 -35.89
N ILE A 368 29.07 17.27 -34.71
CA ILE A 368 29.95 16.17 -34.32
C ILE A 368 29.32 15.56 -33.06
N LEU A 369 29.47 14.25 -32.84
CA LEU A 369 29.15 13.54 -31.58
C LEU A 369 30.02 14.07 -30.41
N ASP A 370 29.99 15.37 -30.16
CA ASP A 370 30.58 15.98 -28.99
C ASP A 370 29.63 15.69 -27.82
N VAL A 371 29.98 14.60 -27.17
CA VAL A 371 29.62 14.20 -25.81
C VAL A 371 29.39 15.45 -24.94
N ASP A 372 28.13 15.71 -24.63
CA ASP A 372 27.69 16.78 -23.72
C ASP A 372 28.53 16.73 -22.42
N PRO A 373 29.05 17.86 -21.89
CA PRO A 373 29.81 17.89 -20.64
C PRO A 373 29.07 17.25 -19.44
N THR A 374 27.74 17.04 -19.54
CA THR A 374 26.96 16.25 -18.58
C THR A 374 27.31 14.76 -18.53
N ILE A 375 28.01 14.20 -19.54
CA ILE A 375 28.55 12.82 -19.49
C ILE A 375 29.61 12.65 -18.39
N ARG A 376 30.20 13.74 -17.87
CA ARG A 376 31.11 13.66 -16.72
C ARG A 376 30.41 13.45 -15.38
N ARG A 377 29.07 13.50 -15.32
CA ARG A 377 28.35 13.22 -14.07
C ARG A 377 28.18 11.71 -13.94
N PRO A 378 28.93 11.03 -13.05
CA PRO A 378 28.69 9.62 -12.81
C PRO A 378 27.24 9.46 -12.33
N LEU A 379 26.48 8.58 -12.98
CA LEU A 379 25.13 8.28 -12.54
C LEU A 379 25.17 7.59 -11.18
N PRO A 380 24.23 7.92 -10.27
CA PRO A 380 24.13 7.26 -8.98
C PRO A 380 23.98 5.74 -9.15
N ALA A 381 24.67 4.98 -8.30
CA ALA A 381 24.34 3.58 -8.09
C ALA A 381 23.00 3.48 -7.37
N VAL A 382 22.09 2.63 -7.83
CA VAL A 382 20.78 2.40 -7.19
C VAL A 382 20.72 1.01 -6.59
N PHE A 383 20.02 0.89 -5.46
CA PHE A 383 19.73 -0.40 -4.87
C PHE A 383 18.35 -0.87 -5.34
N ILE A 384 18.32 -2.08 -5.87
CA ILE A 384 17.10 -2.70 -6.38
C ILE A 384 16.82 -3.96 -5.58
N ASP A 385 15.64 -3.99 -4.95
CA ASP A 385 15.10 -5.17 -4.27
C ASP A 385 13.91 -5.71 -5.06
N GLY A 386 13.87 -7.03 -5.29
CA GLY A 386 12.81 -7.68 -6.06
C GLY A 386 13.32 -8.76 -7.01
N PRO A 387 12.45 -9.28 -7.90
CA PRO A 387 11.11 -8.78 -8.21
C PRO A 387 10.01 -9.28 -7.25
N PHE A 388 8.98 -8.46 -7.06
CA PHE A 388 7.83 -8.72 -6.21
C PHE A 388 6.51 -8.68 -7.00
N GLY A 389 5.49 -9.38 -6.50
CA GLY A 389 4.15 -9.40 -7.10
C GLY A 389 3.81 -10.69 -7.86
N GLY A 390 2.53 -10.83 -8.21
CA GLY A 390 2.03 -11.93 -9.04
C GLY A 390 2.12 -11.56 -10.52
N ALA A 391 2.65 -12.45 -11.34
CA ALA A 391 2.78 -12.21 -12.77
C ALA A 391 1.44 -12.48 -13.47
N TRP A 392 1.06 -11.62 -14.41
CA TRP A 392 -0.06 -11.88 -15.33
C TRP A 392 0.40 -12.76 -16.50
N GLU A 393 1.05 -13.89 -16.19
CA GLU A 393 1.48 -14.87 -17.19
C GLU A 393 0.28 -15.65 -17.77
N ASP A 394 -0.84 -15.69 -17.03
CA ASP A 394 -2.08 -16.32 -17.46
C ASP A 394 -2.69 -15.65 -18.70
N ILE A 395 -2.27 -14.43 -19.06
CA ILE A 395 -2.68 -13.77 -20.31
C ILE A 395 -2.41 -14.62 -21.55
N PHE A 396 -1.35 -15.42 -21.55
CA PHE A 396 -0.97 -16.25 -22.68
C PHE A 396 -1.73 -17.58 -22.77
N GLU A 397 -2.53 -17.91 -21.74
CA GLU A 397 -3.42 -19.08 -21.73
C GLU A 397 -4.72 -18.81 -22.50
N TYR A 398 -5.06 -17.54 -22.73
CA TYR A 398 -6.26 -17.12 -23.45
C TYR A 398 -5.98 -16.86 -24.93
N GLU A 399 -6.91 -17.26 -25.80
CA GLU A 399 -6.86 -16.95 -27.24
C GLU A 399 -7.15 -15.47 -27.51
N ILE A 400 -8.07 -14.90 -26.73
CA ILE A 400 -8.44 -13.48 -26.78
C ILE A 400 -8.25 -12.87 -25.40
N ALA A 401 -7.54 -11.74 -25.34
CA ALA A 401 -7.36 -10.96 -24.12
C ALA A 401 -7.90 -9.54 -24.25
N VAL A 402 -8.64 -9.08 -23.24
CA VAL A 402 -9.11 -7.70 -23.10
C VAL A 402 -8.34 -7.04 -21.98
N LEU A 403 -7.56 -6.02 -22.31
CA LEU A 403 -6.67 -5.28 -21.42
C LEU A 403 -7.26 -3.89 -21.18
N ILE A 404 -7.58 -3.58 -19.92
CA ILE A 404 -8.24 -2.35 -19.52
C ILE A 404 -7.39 -1.64 -18.48
N GLY A 405 -6.76 -0.51 -18.86
CA GLY A 405 -5.91 0.29 -17.99
C GLY A 405 -6.47 1.69 -17.78
N ALA A 406 -6.46 2.18 -16.54
CA ALA A 406 -6.90 3.54 -16.22
C ALA A 406 -5.85 4.33 -15.43
N GLY A 407 -5.53 5.54 -15.92
CA GLY A 407 -4.53 6.42 -15.28
C GLY A 407 -3.16 5.76 -15.17
N THR A 408 -2.58 5.78 -13.97
CA THR A 408 -1.29 5.13 -13.65
C THR A 408 -1.34 3.61 -13.76
N GLY A 409 -2.53 3.00 -13.72
CA GLY A 409 -2.75 1.56 -13.94
C GLY A 409 -2.43 1.09 -15.36
N ILE A 410 -1.95 1.96 -16.25
CA ILE A 410 -1.50 1.60 -17.59
C ILE A 410 -0.10 0.97 -17.62
N MET A 411 0.76 1.33 -16.67
CA MET A 411 2.15 0.90 -16.60
C MET A 411 2.37 -0.62 -16.70
N PRO A 412 1.56 -1.52 -16.07
CA PRO A 412 1.77 -2.96 -16.20
C PRO A 412 1.59 -3.44 -17.64
N PHE A 413 0.67 -2.81 -18.36
CA PHE A 413 0.38 -3.13 -19.75
C PHE A 413 1.51 -2.78 -20.70
N ALA A 414 2.40 -1.84 -20.35
CA ALA A 414 3.59 -1.56 -21.16
C ALA A 414 4.51 -2.79 -21.24
N SER A 415 4.82 -3.42 -20.10
CA SER A 415 5.64 -4.64 -20.03
C SER A 415 4.96 -5.81 -20.76
N ILE A 416 3.64 -5.95 -20.59
CA ILE A 416 2.83 -6.99 -21.23
C ILE A 416 2.86 -6.87 -22.75
N LEU A 417 2.55 -5.68 -23.27
CA LEU A 417 2.48 -5.45 -24.72
C LEU A 417 3.83 -5.65 -25.38
N LYS A 418 4.92 -5.21 -24.74
CA LYS A 418 6.29 -5.47 -25.21
C LYS A 418 6.60 -6.97 -25.24
N SER A 419 6.31 -7.70 -24.17
CA SER A 419 6.57 -9.14 -24.11
C SER A 419 5.77 -9.92 -25.16
N ILE A 420 4.51 -9.53 -25.41
CA ILE A 420 3.70 -10.06 -26.51
C ILE A 420 4.38 -9.79 -27.86
N TRP A 421 4.83 -8.56 -28.11
CA TRP A 421 5.54 -8.21 -29.34
C TRP A 421 6.80 -9.05 -29.55
N TYR A 422 7.62 -9.24 -28.50
CA TYR A 422 8.80 -10.09 -28.56
C TYR A 422 8.46 -11.55 -28.86
N ARG A 423 7.43 -12.11 -28.22
CA ARG A 423 7.00 -13.50 -28.46
C ARG A 423 6.39 -13.72 -29.85
N MET A 424 5.75 -12.69 -30.41
CA MET A 424 5.21 -12.75 -31.77
C MET A 424 6.30 -12.67 -32.84
N ASN A 425 7.33 -11.84 -32.63
CA ASN A 425 8.41 -11.65 -33.61
C ASN A 425 9.55 -12.68 -33.47
N TYR A 426 9.82 -13.13 -32.24
CA TYR A 426 10.87 -14.10 -31.91
C TYR A 426 10.24 -15.29 -31.17
N PRO A 427 9.51 -16.16 -31.88
CA PRO A 427 8.74 -17.23 -31.26
C PRO A 427 9.67 -18.33 -30.71
N HIS A 428 10.04 -18.20 -29.44
CA HIS A 428 10.67 -19.29 -28.68
C HIS A 428 9.63 -20.25 -28.07
N GLN A 429 8.40 -19.79 -27.86
CA GLN A 429 7.27 -20.56 -27.31
C GLN A 429 6.00 -20.28 -28.12
N LYS A 430 5.16 -21.31 -28.34
CA LYS A 430 3.87 -21.15 -29.01
C LYS A 430 2.89 -20.43 -28.07
N THR A 431 2.36 -19.29 -28.49
CA THR A 431 1.30 -18.56 -27.78
C THR A 431 -0.07 -18.88 -28.39
N PHE A 432 -1.07 -19.10 -27.54
CA PHE A 432 -2.47 -19.26 -28.00
C PHE A 432 -3.12 -17.92 -28.35
N LEU A 433 -2.56 -16.82 -27.86
CA LEU A 433 -3.07 -15.47 -28.04
C LEU A 433 -3.10 -15.05 -29.51
N ARG A 434 -4.31 -14.87 -30.06
CA ARG A 434 -4.56 -14.41 -31.43
C ARG A 434 -4.95 -12.94 -31.50
N LYS A 435 -5.72 -12.46 -30.52
CA LYS A 435 -6.25 -11.09 -30.55
C LYS A 435 -6.25 -10.43 -29.18
N ILE A 436 -5.90 -9.14 -29.17
CA ILE A 436 -5.89 -8.32 -27.96
C ILE A 436 -6.74 -7.08 -28.21
N TYR A 437 -7.60 -6.77 -27.26
CA TYR A 437 -8.32 -5.51 -27.18
C TYR A 437 -7.73 -4.68 -26.05
N PHE A 438 -7.13 -3.54 -26.37
CA PHE A 438 -6.52 -2.66 -25.38
C PHE A 438 -7.33 -1.38 -25.25
N PHE A 439 -7.86 -1.14 -24.04
CA PHE A 439 -8.62 0.05 -23.68
C PHE A 439 -7.82 0.85 -22.63
N TRP A 440 -7.44 2.07 -23.00
CA TRP A 440 -6.72 2.97 -22.11
C TRP A 440 -7.59 4.18 -21.76
N TYR A 441 -7.77 4.39 -20.45
CA TYR A 441 -8.52 5.52 -19.89
C TYR A 441 -7.57 6.58 -19.37
N LEU A 442 -7.79 7.80 -19.84
CA LEU A 442 -7.12 9.00 -19.38
C LEU A 442 -8.16 9.91 -18.74
N THR A 443 -7.89 10.34 -17.51
CA THR A 443 -8.65 11.38 -16.82
C THR A 443 -7.94 12.71 -17.03
N GLY A 444 -8.29 13.42 -18.11
CA GLY A 444 -7.73 14.74 -18.42
C GLY A 444 -8.77 15.62 -19.11
N LYS A 445 -8.63 16.94 -18.99
CA LYS A 445 -9.42 17.91 -19.76
C LYS A 445 -8.81 18.02 -21.15
N ALA A 446 -9.18 17.12 -22.07
CA ALA A 446 -8.82 17.25 -23.47
C ALA A 446 -9.96 17.94 -24.23
N GLN A 447 -9.63 18.95 -25.03
CA GLN A 447 -10.58 19.66 -25.88
C GLN A 447 -10.77 18.86 -27.18
N PRO A 448 -12.01 18.57 -27.61
CA PRO A 448 -12.24 17.76 -28.80
C PRO A 448 -11.83 18.54 -30.05
N GLN A 449 -10.87 18.02 -30.82
CA GLN A 449 -10.61 18.47 -32.19
C GLN A 449 -10.97 17.36 -33.19
N ALA A 450 -11.39 17.78 -34.38
CA ALA A 450 -12.10 16.98 -35.38
C ALA A 450 -11.33 15.72 -35.85
N ALA A 451 -12.11 14.69 -36.19
CA ALA A 451 -11.64 13.34 -36.50
C ALA A 451 -10.84 13.27 -37.81
N SER A 452 -9.53 13.04 -37.72
CA SER A 452 -8.68 12.51 -38.79
C SER A 452 -8.51 10.98 -38.67
N LYS A 453 -8.09 10.31 -39.75
CA LYS A 453 -7.88 8.83 -39.80
C LYS A 453 -6.74 8.33 -38.89
N GLN A 454 -5.87 9.23 -38.43
CA GLN A 454 -4.97 9.07 -37.29
C GLN A 454 -5.49 9.97 -36.17
N SER A 455 -5.28 9.58 -34.91
CA SER A 455 -5.58 10.50 -33.80
C SER A 455 -4.76 11.78 -33.96
N ALA A 456 -5.42 12.93 -34.11
CA ALA A 456 -4.76 14.24 -34.28
C ALA A 456 -3.91 14.64 -33.06
N ILE A 457 -4.09 13.96 -31.93
CA ILE A 457 -3.41 14.24 -30.66
C ILE A 457 -2.29 13.24 -30.36
N THR A 458 -2.45 11.97 -30.76
CA THR A 458 -1.47 10.91 -30.42
C THR A 458 -0.73 10.34 -31.62
N GLU A 459 -1.06 10.76 -32.84
CA GLU A 459 -0.55 10.23 -34.13
C GLU A 459 -0.73 8.71 -34.32
N LEU A 460 -1.43 8.05 -33.38
CA LEU A 460 -1.68 6.63 -33.42
C LEU A 460 -2.70 6.31 -34.52
N ARG A 461 -2.51 5.13 -35.14
CA ARG A 461 -3.46 4.53 -36.09
C ARG A 461 -4.82 4.22 -35.43
N THR A 462 -4.88 4.20 -34.10
CA THR A 462 -6.07 3.93 -33.31
C THR A 462 -6.80 5.24 -33.00
N PRO A 463 -8.11 5.35 -33.30
CA PRO A 463 -8.88 6.55 -32.99
C PRO A 463 -9.04 6.73 -31.47
N THR A 464 -8.95 7.98 -31.02
CA THR A 464 -9.21 8.36 -29.62
C THR A 464 -10.69 8.70 -29.44
N MET A 465 -11.34 8.09 -28.46
CA MET A 465 -12.75 8.35 -28.13
C MET A 465 -12.84 9.21 -26.86
N PHE A 466 -13.59 10.32 -26.92
CA PHE A 466 -13.75 11.27 -25.79
C PHE A 466 -14.95 10.97 -24.88
N ARG A 467 -15.59 9.80 -25.04
CA ARG A 467 -16.74 9.38 -24.22
C ARG A 467 -16.38 8.21 -23.32
N ARG A 468 -17.14 8.08 -22.22
CA ARG A 468 -17.15 6.83 -21.45
C ARG A 468 -17.72 5.73 -22.37
N PRO A 469 -17.02 4.62 -22.56
CA PRO A 469 -17.53 3.54 -23.38
C PRO A 469 -18.62 2.80 -22.62
N ASN A 470 -19.60 2.35 -23.39
CA ASN A 470 -20.63 1.45 -22.91
C ASN A 470 -20.05 0.02 -22.91
N TRP A 471 -19.80 -0.52 -21.72
CA TRP A 471 -19.16 -1.82 -21.60
C TRP A 471 -20.05 -2.97 -22.06
N ASP A 472 -21.36 -2.83 -21.91
CA ASP A 472 -22.29 -3.87 -22.32
C ASP A 472 -22.25 -4.05 -23.84
N THR A 473 -22.24 -2.95 -24.60
CA THR A 473 -22.11 -3.00 -26.06
C THR A 473 -20.72 -3.48 -26.51
N VAL A 474 -19.66 -3.13 -25.78
CA VAL A 474 -18.29 -3.61 -26.08
C VAL A 474 -18.20 -5.12 -25.91
N PHE A 475 -18.67 -5.68 -24.78
CA PHE A 475 -18.62 -7.12 -24.54
C PHE A 475 -19.52 -7.88 -25.51
N GLU A 476 -20.70 -7.34 -25.84
CA GLU A 476 -21.58 -7.90 -26.85
C GLU A 476 -20.93 -7.90 -28.24
N SER A 477 -20.25 -6.80 -28.62
CA SER A 477 -19.55 -6.70 -29.90
C SER A 477 -18.37 -7.67 -29.99
N ILE A 478 -17.61 -7.87 -28.91
CA ILE A 478 -16.51 -8.84 -28.87
C ILE A 478 -17.07 -10.25 -29.07
N ARG A 479 -18.18 -10.59 -28.41
CA ARG A 479 -18.84 -11.89 -28.59
C ARG A 479 -19.32 -12.08 -30.03
N ASN A 480 -19.95 -11.07 -30.62
CA ASN A 480 -20.45 -11.17 -31.99
C ASN A 480 -19.33 -11.29 -33.04
N LEU A 481 -18.14 -10.77 -32.74
CA LEU A 481 -16.99 -10.86 -33.64
C LEU A 481 -16.32 -12.24 -33.62
N HIS A 482 -16.41 -12.97 -32.50
CA HIS A 482 -15.74 -14.25 -32.29
C HIS A 482 -16.78 -15.34 -32.04
N ALA A 483 -17.14 -16.06 -33.12
CA ALA A 483 -18.23 -17.03 -33.13
C ALA A 483 -17.87 -18.41 -32.53
N SER A 484 -16.62 -18.61 -32.08
CA SER A 484 -16.13 -19.85 -31.48
C SER A 484 -16.32 -19.86 -29.95
N PRO A 485 -16.62 -21.03 -29.34
CA PRO A 485 -16.72 -21.14 -27.90
C PRO A 485 -15.34 -20.99 -27.27
N GLU A 486 -15.07 -19.79 -26.75
CA GLU A 486 -13.76 -19.41 -26.24
C GLU A 486 -13.85 -18.80 -24.84
N LYS A 487 -12.77 -18.98 -24.09
CA LYS A 487 -12.53 -18.28 -22.83
C LYS A 487 -11.78 -16.99 -23.14
N VAL A 488 -12.36 -15.86 -22.80
CA VAL A 488 -11.73 -14.54 -22.97
C VAL A 488 -11.22 -14.03 -21.63
N GLY A 489 -9.91 -13.76 -21.55
CA GLY A 489 -9.31 -13.18 -20.35
C GLY A 489 -9.53 -11.66 -20.31
N VAL A 490 -10.19 -11.14 -19.27
CA VAL A 490 -10.40 -9.70 -19.06
C VAL A 490 -9.51 -9.22 -17.92
N PHE A 491 -8.46 -8.46 -18.24
CA PHE A 491 -7.48 -7.95 -17.30
C PHE A 491 -7.70 -6.45 -17.05
N PHE A 492 -7.89 -6.08 -15.79
CA PHE A 492 -8.14 -4.70 -15.40
C PHE A 492 -7.12 -4.19 -14.39
N SER A 493 -6.58 -2.99 -14.62
CA SER A 493 -5.81 -2.23 -13.63
C SER A 493 -6.27 -0.77 -13.60
N GLY A 494 -6.78 -0.34 -12.44
CA GLY A 494 -7.35 0.99 -12.27
C GLY A 494 -8.20 1.13 -11.01
N PRO A 495 -9.01 2.20 -10.92
CA PRO A 495 -9.83 2.50 -9.75
C PRO A 495 -10.78 1.36 -9.36
N PRO A 496 -10.99 1.09 -8.06
CA PRO A 496 -11.76 -0.06 -7.59
C PRO A 496 -13.23 -0.03 -8.04
N LEU A 497 -13.83 1.17 -8.09
CA LEU A 497 -15.22 1.36 -8.48
C LEU A 497 -15.46 0.98 -9.95
N MET A 498 -14.56 1.40 -10.84
CA MET A 498 -14.60 1.02 -12.25
C MET A 498 -14.37 -0.48 -12.42
N GLY A 499 -13.44 -1.06 -11.65
CA GLY A 499 -13.21 -2.50 -11.65
C GLY A 499 -14.43 -3.32 -11.21
N HIS A 500 -15.21 -2.83 -10.24
CA HIS A 500 -16.45 -3.50 -9.84
C HIS A 500 -17.52 -3.45 -10.94
N GLN A 501 -17.76 -2.28 -11.53
CA GLN A 501 -18.72 -2.12 -12.63
C GLN A 501 -18.38 -3.04 -13.81
N LEU A 502 -17.10 -3.10 -14.16
CA LEU A 502 -16.58 -3.98 -15.20
C LEU A 502 -16.72 -5.46 -14.85
N SER A 503 -16.43 -5.85 -13.61
CA SER A 503 -16.61 -7.21 -13.14
C SER A 503 -18.07 -7.63 -13.27
N VAL A 504 -19.02 -6.79 -12.87
CA VAL A 504 -20.46 -7.08 -12.99
C VAL A 504 -20.87 -7.23 -14.46
N SER A 505 -20.46 -6.30 -15.32
CA SER A 505 -20.76 -6.36 -16.76
C SER A 505 -20.15 -7.63 -17.39
N CYS A 506 -18.91 -7.98 -17.04
CA CYS A 506 -18.23 -9.20 -17.46
C CYS A 506 -19.02 -10.48 -17.08
N HIS A 507 -19.54 -10.57 -15.85
CA HIS A 507 -20.32 -11.72 -15.40
C HIS A 507 -21.69 -11.79 -16.09
N ASN A 508 -22.38 -10.64 -16.24
CA ASN A 508 -23.66 -10.57 -16.93
C ASN A 508 -23.59 -10.99 -18.41
N HIS A 509 -22.42 -10.78 -19.03
CA HIS A 509 -22.15 -11.14 -20.42
C HIS A 509 -21.46 -12.50 -20.57
N SER A 510 -21.23 -13.25 -19.49
CA SER A 510 -20.73 -14.61 -19.56
C SER A 510 -21.91 -15.58 -19.76
N LYS A 511 -21.89 -16.37 -20.83
CA LYS A 511 -22.88 -17.44 -21.12
C LYS A 511 -22.15 -18.76 -21.36
N ASP A 512 -22.87 -19.89 -21.30
CA ASP A 512 -22.26 -21.23 -21.33
C ASP A 512 -21.35 -21.48 -22.54
N ASP A 513 -21.64 -20.87 -23.69
CA ASP A 513 -20.83 -21.01 -24.90
C ASP A 513 -19.63 -20.03 -24.95
N PHE A 514 -19.65 -18.91 -24.23
CA PHE A 514 -18.61 -17.87 -24.29
C PHE A 514 -18.39 -17.22 -22.93
N ILE A 515 -17.24 -17.50 -22.32
CA ILE A 515 -16.96 -17.16 -20.92
C ILE A 515 -15.94 -16.04 -20.84
N PHE A 516 -16.31 -14.93 -20.21
CA PHE A 516 -15.38 -13.88 -19.84
C PHE A 516 -14.80 -14.14 -18.44
N VAL A 517 -13.49 -14.37 -18.37
CA VAL A 517 -12.78 -14.62 -17.12
C VAL A 517 -12.19 -13.31 -16.60
N TRP A 518 -12.72 -12.82 -15.48
CA TRP A 518 -12.28 -11.56 -14.87
C TRP A 518 -11.00 -11.72 -14.05
N ARG A 519 -9.99 -10.90 -14.34
CA ARG A 519 -8.72 -10.80 -13.61
C ARG A 519 -8.45 -9.34 -13.22
N LYS A 520 -8.44 -9.07 -11.91
CA LYS A 520 -8.07 -7.75 -11.38
C LYS A 520 -6.58 -7.70 -11.04
N GLY A 521 -5.90 -6.70 -11.56
CA GLY A 521 -4.50 -6.39 -11.29
C GLY A 521 -4.35 -5.63 -10.00
N ASN A 522 -3.48 -6.12 -9.13
CA ASN A 522 -3.12 -5.50 -7.87
C ASN A 522 -1.64 -5.13 -7.93
N PHE A 523 -1.32 -4.07 -8.68
CA PHE A 523 0.04 -3.58 -8.91
C PHE A 523 0.38 -2.39 -8.03
#